data_AF-A0A9Q6WMN3-F1
#
_entry.id   AF-A0A9Q6WMN3-F1
#
_cell.length_a   1.000
_cell.length_b   1.000
_cell.length_c   1.000
_cell.angle_alpha   90.00
_cell.angle_beta   90.00
_cell.angle_gamma   90.00
#
_symmetry.space_group_name_H-M   'P 1'
#
loop_
_entity.id
_entity.type
_entity.pdbx_description
1 polymer ?
#
loop_
_entity_poly.entity_id
_entity_poly.type
_entity_poly.pdbx_seq_one_letter_code
_entity_poly.pdbx_strand_id
1 'polypeptide(L)'
;MQALLPSGWFGDAPPVLTALLNGFAAILANVYTVLMYAKAQLRIATATDGVLDLISADFFGPNLPRKTSESDTAFRNRITINLFRERATRKAVVDVLTMLTGRAPLIIEPSRPDDTGGYGIACGYGVAGAYGSLLLPYQAFITAYRPIGTGIPYVAGYGSSPSGYSIASRGEYASLSMVQESVSDADIYSAIDSVMPAGTIAWTRING
;
A
#
# COMPACT_ATOMS: atom_id res chain seq x y z
N MET A 1 -1.85 -35.71 30.50
CA MET A 1 -2.10 -35.61 31.95
C MET A 1 -1.87 -36.92 32.71
N GLN A 2 -2.31 -38.09 32.21
CA GLN A 2 -2.04 -39.38 32.87
C GLN A 2 -0.55 -39.66 33.12
N ALA A 3 0.34 -39.28 32.20
CA ALA A 3 1.78 -39.42 32.36
C ALA A 3 2.38 -38.60 33.54
N LEU A 4 1.60 -37.71 34.16
CA LEU A 4 2.03 -36.93 35.34
C LEU A 4 1.68 -37.63 36.66
N LEU A 5 0.93 -38.74 36.62
CA LEU A 5 0.53 -39.48 37.83
C LEU A 5 1.59 -40.55 38.19
N PRO A 6 1.79 -40.84 39.49
CA PRO A 6 2.68 -41.91 39.93
C PRO A 6 2.28 -43.27 39.36
N SER A 7 3.27 -44.03 38.90
CA SER A 7 3.07 -45.39 38.40
C SER A 7 2.55 -46.32 39.51
N GLY A 8 1.49 -47.09 39.22
CA GLY A 8 0.96 -48.14 40.10
C GLY A 8 -0.12 -47.70 41.10
N TRP A 9 -0.48 -46.40 41.15
CA TRP A 9 -1.55 -45.90 42.03
C TRP A 9 -2.95 -46.16 41.51
N PHE A 10 -3.08 -46.37 40.20
CA PHE A 10 -4.35 -46.63 39.53
C PHE A 10 -4.17 -47.84 38.62
N GLY A 11 -5.24 -48.63 38.46
CA GLY A 11 -5.22 -49.78 37.53
C GLY A 11 -4.98 -49.32 36.09
N ASP A 12 -4.68 -50.27 35.19
CA ASP A 12 -4.18 -49.97 33.84
C ASP A 12 -5.16 -49.16 32.96
N ALA A 13 -6.46 -49.21 33.24
CA ALA A 13 -7.49 -48.47 32.49
C ALA A 13 -8.65 -48.01 33.41
N PRO A 14 -8.46 -47.00 34.27
CA PRO A 14 -9.49 -46.55 35.21
C PRO A 14 -10.46 -45.59 34.48
N PRO A 15 -11.71 -46.00 34.16
CA PRO A 15 -12.56 -45.28 33.21
C PRO A 15 -12.99 -43.90 33.73
N VAL A 16 -13.35 -43.79 35.01
CA VAL A 16 -13.78 -42.52 35.63
C VAL A 16 -12.63 -41.52 35.73
N LEU A 17 -11.46 -41.98 36.18
CA LEU A 17 -10.27 -41.13 36.26
C LEU A 17 -9.85 -40.65 34.86
N THR A 18 -9.88 -41.53 33.87
CA THR A 18 -9.55 -41.19 32.48
C THR A 18 -10.52 -40.13 31.94
N ALA A 19 -11.83 -40.31 32.17
CA ALA A 19 -12.84 -39.32 31.77
C ALA A 19 -12.61 -37.96 32.43
N LEU A 20 -12.33 -37.94 33.74
CA LEU A 20 -12.07 -36.71 34.49
C LEU A 20 -10.81 -35.98 33.97
N LEU A 21 -9.70 -36.71 33.82
CA LEU A 21 -8.44 -36.14 33.31
C LEU A 21 -8.56 -35.66 31.88
N ASN A 22 -9.32 -36.35 31.03
CA ASN A 22 -9.60 -35.91 29.67
C ASN A 22 -10.42 -34.61 29.64
N GLY A 23 -11.40 -34.46 30.54
CA GLY A 23 -12.16 -33.22 30.69
C GLY A 23 -11.26 -32.02 31.04
N PHE A 24 -10.39 -32.17 32.04
CA PHE A 24 -9.42 -31.12 32.40
C PHE A 24 -8.40 -30.85 31.28
N ALA A 25 -7.88 -31.91 30.64
CA ALA A 25 -6.95 -31.78 29.53
C ALA A 25 -7.56 -31.02 28.34
N ALA A 26 -8.83 -31.27 28.03
CA ALA A 26 -9.55 -30.57 26.96
C ALA A 26 -9.69 -29.07 27.25
N ILE A 27 -10.05 -28.70 28.49
CA ILE A 27 -10.17 -27.30 28.89
C ILE A 27 -8.80 -26.60 28.81
N LEU A 28 -7.75 -27.22 29.35
CA LEU A 28 -6.41 -26.64 29.32
C LEU A 28 -5.84 -26.53 27.90
N ALA A 29 -6.13 -27.50 27.03
CA ALA A 29 -5.78 -27.42 25.62
C ALA A 29 -6.51 -26.27 24.91
N ASN A 30 -7.79 -26.03 25.24
CA ASN A 30 -8.54 -24.90 24.72
C ASN A 30 -7.94 -23.56 25.18
N VAL A 31 -7.66 -23.39 26.48
CA VAL A 31 -7.00 -22.19 27.03
C VAL A 31 -5.64 -21.95 26.37
N TYR A 32 -4.84 -23.00 26.19
CA TYR A 32 -3.57 -22.90 25.51
C TYR A 32 -3.71 -22.46 24.05
N THR A 33 -4.73 -22.95 23.34
CA THR A 33 -5.03 -22.55 21.95
C THR A 33 -5.37 -21.06 21.88
N VAL A 34 -6.21 -20.56 22.80
CA VAL A 34 -6.54 -19.14 22.89
C VAL A 34 -5.30 -18.29 23.19
N LEU A 35 -4.42 -18.76 24.08
CA LEU A 35 -3.18 -18.06 24.41
C LEU A 35 -2.21 -18.00 23.21
N MET A 36 -2.09 -19.10 22.45
CA MET A 36 -1.27 -19.13 21.23
C MET A 36 -1.84 -18.21 20.16
N TYR A 37 -3.17 -18.18 20.00
CA TYR A 37 -3.83 -17.22 19.11
C TYR A 37 -3.53 -15.79 19.53
N ALA A 38 -3.76 -15.43 20.80
CA ALA A 38 -3.47 -14.09 21.33
C ALA A 38 -2.00 -13.68 21.12
N LYS A 39 -1.06 -14.61 21.32
CA LYS A 39 0.37 -14.37 21.06
C LYS A 39 0.64 -14.04 19.59
N ALA A 40 -0.01 -14.74 18.64
CA ALA A 40 0.14 -14.46 17.22
C ALA A 40 -0.37 -13.06 16.84
N GLN A 41 -1.35 -12.53 17.57
CA GLN A 41 -1.90 -11.20 17.35
C GLN A 41 -0.98 -10.04 17.79
N LEU A 42 0.09 -10.31 18.56
CA LEU A 42 0.98 -9.27 19.10
C LEU A 42 2.02 -8.73 18.10
N ARG A 43 2.12 -9.29 16.90
CA ARG A 43 3.13 -8.91 15.90
C ARG A 43 2.47 -8.74 14.54
N ILE A 44 2.83 -7.67 13.82
CA ILE A 44 2.36 -7.41 12.44
C ILE A 44 2.56 -8.63 11.55
N ALA A 45 3.69 -9.34 11.70
CA ALA A 45 4.04 -10.51 10.90
C ALA A 45 3.02 -11.66 11.00
N THR A 46 2.32 -11.79 12.13
CA THR A 46 1.48 -12.95 12.47
C THR A 46 0.03 -12.59 12.79
N ALA A 47 -0.28 -11.31 12.99
CA ALA A 47 -1.65 -10.86 13.24
C ALA A 47 -2.56 -11.09 12.04
N THR A 48 -3.83 -11.40 12.31
CA THR A 48 -4.87 -11.71 11.32
C THR A 48 -6.14 -10.96 11.63
N ASP A 49 -7.05 -10.92 10.64
CA ASP A 49 -8.41 -10.40 10.79
C ASP A 49 -8.43 -8.97 11.37
N GLY A 50 -9.44 -8.65 12.19
CA GLY A 50 -9.64 -7.31 12.74
C GLY A 50 -8.50 -6.79 13.63
N VAL A 51 -7.61 -7.65 14.15
CA VAL A 51 -6.42 -7.17 14.88
C VAL A 51 -5.47 -6.48 13.92
N LEU A 52 -5.31 -7.01 12.71
CA LEU A 52 -4.46 -6.38 11.71
C LEU A 52 -4.99 -5.00 11.30
N ASP A 53 -6.32 -4.84 11.28
CA ASP A 53 -6.99 -3.54 11.08
C ASP A 53 -6.73 -2.57 12.23
N LEU A 54 -6.79 -3.03 13.48
CA LEU A 54 -6.44 -2.22 14.65
C LEU A 54 -4.98 -1.77 14.61
N ILE A 55 -4.05 -2.66 14.25
CA ILE A 55 -2.64 -2.29 14.12
C ILE A 55 -2.44 -1.23 13.03
N SER A 56 -3.14 -1.34 11.90
CA SER A 56 -3.09 -0.30 10.87
C SER A 56 -3.62 1.05 11.39
N ALA A 57 -4.71 1.02 12.14
CA ALA A 57 -5.27 2.22 12.75
C ALA A 57 -4.34 2.86 13.78
N ASP A 58 -3.59 2.07 14.56
CA ASP A 58 -2.62 2.60 15.53
C ASP A 58 -1.46 3.35 14.85
N PHE A 59 -0.95 2.84 13.72
CA PHE A 59 0.17 3.47 13.00
C PHE A 59 -0.25 4.58 12.03
N PHE A 60 -1.40 4.44 11.38
CA PHE A 60 -1.80 5.30 10.26
C PHE A 60 -3.13 6.02 10.48
N GLY A 61 -3.85 5.72 11.57
CA GLY A 61 -5.20 6.21 11.78
C GLY A 61 -6.12 5.84 10.61
N PRO A 62 -6.95 6.78 10.13
CA PRO A 62 -7.86 6.53 9.01
C PRO A 62 -7.17 6.50 7.64
N ASN A 63 -5.84 6.73 7.57
CA ASN A 63 -5.14 6.94 6.29
C ASN A 63 -4.69 5.65 5.61
N LEU A 64 -4.78 4.49 6.27
CA LEU A 64 -4.48 3.19 5.67
C LEU A 64 -5.53 2.12 6.02
N PRO A 65 -6.80 2.30 5.60
CA PRO A 65 -7.83 1.30 5.84
C PRO A 65 -7.58 0.06 4.97
N ARG A 66 -8.10 -1.10 5.38
CA ARG A 66 -8.13 -2.31 4.55
C ARG A 66 -9.06 -2.10 3.36
N LYS A 67 -8.64 -2.54 2.17
CA LYS A 67 -9.49 -2.48 0.96
C LYS A 67 -10.55 -3.57 1.02
N THR A 68 -11.67 -3.36 0.34
CA THR A 68 -12.72 -4.38 0.18
C THR A 68 -12.11 -5.69 -0.37
N SER A 69 -12.38 -6.80 0.32
CA SER A 69 -11.89 -8.13 -0.04
C SER A 69 -10.37 -8.31 -0.06
N GLU A 70 -9.62 -7.43 0.62
CA GLU A 70 -8.17 -7.57 0.74
C GLU A 70 -7.77 -8.65 1.75
N SER A 71 -6.92 -9.58 1.32
CA SER A 71 -6.38 -10.63 2.19
C SER A 71 -5.43 -10.08 3.25
N ASP A 72 -5.33 -10.76 4.40
CA ASP A 72 -4.39 -10.38 5.46
C ASP A 72 -2.95 -10.28 4.96
N THR A 73 -2.53 -11.16 4.05
CA THR A 73 -1.18 -11.12 3.47
C THR A 73 -0.95 -9.86 2.66
N ALA A 74 -1.89 -9.47 1.79
CA ALA A 74 -1.78 -8.26 1.00
C ALA A 74 -1.81 -7.00 1.88
N PHE A 75 -2.71 -6.97 2.86
CA PHE A 75 -2.84 -5.84 3.77
C PHE A 75 -1.60 -5.66 4.65
N ARG A 76 -1.08 -6.76 5.22
CA ARG A 76 0.16 -6.77 5.99
C ARG A 76 1.35 -6.22 5.19
N ASN A 77 1.49 -6.66 3.93
CA ASN A 77 2.54 -6.14 3.06
C ASN A 77 2.38 -4.63 2.86
N ARG A 78 1.16 -4.13 2.67
CA ARG A 78 0.90 -2.68 2.56
C ARG A 78 1.25 -1.94 3.85
N ILE A 79 0.90 -2.47 5.02
CA ILE A 79 1.27 -1.91 6.33
C ILE A 79 2.80 -1.81 6.43
N THR A 80 3.52 -2.90 6.16
CA THR A 80 4.99 -2.94 6.25
C THR A 80 5.64 -1.96 5.27
N ILE A 81 5.16 -1.89 4.02
CA ILE A 81 5.67 -0.94 3.02
C ILE A 81 5.49 0.50 3.50
N ASN A 82 4.33 0.87 4.06
CA ASN A 82 4.07 2.24 4.49
C ASN A 82 4.79 2.60 5.80
N LEU A 83 5.08 1.62 6.66
CA LEU A 83 5.80 1.82 7.92
C LEU A 83 7.27 2.18 7.67
N PHE A 84 7.89 1.54 6.68
CA PHE A 84 9.30 1.73 6.34
C PHE A 84 9.52 2.48 5.02
N ARG A 85 8.49 3.17 4.52
CA ARG A 85 8.60 3.95 3.29
C ARG A 85 9.59 5.09 3.50
N GLU A 86 10.52 5.24 2.56
CA GLU A 86 11.42 6.39 2.49
C GLU A 86 10.60 7.69 2.37
N ARG A 87 10.99 8.74 3.09
CA ARG A 87 10.35 10.06 3.06
C ARG A 87 11.42 11.15 3.06
N ALA A 88 11.01 12.36 2.69
CA ALA A 88 11.84 13.55 2.65
C ALA A 88 13.05 13.45 1.69
N THR A 89 12.95 12.62 0.65
CA THR A 89 13.96 12.51 -0.40
C THR A 89 13.31 12.58 -1.78
N ARG A 90 14.09 12.96 -2.78
CA ARG A 90 13.66 12.91 -4.19
C ARG A 90 13.24 11.51 -4.60
N LYS A 91 13.98 10.49 -4.14
CA LYS A 91 13.69 9.09 -4.41
C LYS A 91 12.32 8.68 -3.88
N ALA A 92 11.94 9.12 -2.68
CA ALA A 92 10.63 8.87 -2.12
C ALA A 92 9.49 9.38 -3.01
N VAL A 93 9.63 10.60 -3.56
CA VAL A 93 8.66 11.19 -4.50
C VAL A 93 8.58 10.40 -5.80
N VAL A 94 9.73 10.01 -6.35
CA VAL A 94 9.78 9.16 -7.57
C VAL A 94 9.10 7.82 -7.32
N ASP A 95 9.45 7.14 -6.23
CA ASP A 95 8.94 5.81 -5.91
C ASP A 95 7.44 5.83 -5.64
N VAL A 96 6.92 6.81 -4.88
CA VAL A 96 5.48 6.88 -4.58
C VAL A 96 4.64 7.18 -5.82
N LEU A 97 5.09 8.10 -6.69
CA LEU A 97 4.39 8.43 -7.91
C LEU A 97 4.49 7.32 -8.95
N THR A 98 5.62 6.62 -9.03
CA THR A 98 5.78 5.44 -9.91
C THR A 98 4.91 4.29 -9.42
N MET A 99 4.84 4.03 -8.12
CA MET A 99 3.98 3.00 -7.54
C MET A 99 2.50 3.31 -7.79
N LEU A 100 2.11 4.57 -7.66
CA LEU A 100 0.73 5.00 -7.83
C LEU A 100 0.31 4.99 -9.31
N THR A 101 1.14 5.51 -10.21
CA THR A 101 0.75 5.82 -11.59
C THR A 101 1.39 4.91 -12.64
N GLY A 102 2.37 4.08 -12.25
CA GLY A 102 3.21 3.32 -13.16
C GLY A 102 4.21 4.17 -13.95
N ARG A 103 4.29 5.48 -13.70
CA ARG A 103 5.15 6.43 -14.43
C ARG A 103 6.00 7.23 -13.46
N ALA A 104 7.30 7.29 -13.74
CA ALA A 104 8.22 8.14 -12.98
C ALA A 104 7.95 9.62 -13.26
N PRO A 105 7.89 10.48 -12.24
CA PRO A 105 7.76 11.92 -12.41
C PRO A 105 9.06 12.55 -12.91
N LEU A 106 8.96 13.74 -13.49
CA LEU A 106 10.10 14.63 -13.66
C LEU A 106 10.15 15.59 -12.47
N ILE A 107 11.30 15.70 -11.81
CA ILE A 107 11.49 16.57 -10.65
C ILE A 107 12.67 17.51 -10.97
N ILE A 108 12.54 18.78 -10.61
CA ILE A 108 13.59 19.79 -10.73
C ILE A 108 13.73 20.51 -9.40
N GLU A 109 14.95 20.48 -8.84
CA GLU A 109 15.33 21.19 -7.62
C GLU A 109 16.21 22.39 -8.02
N PRO A 110 15.76 23.65 -7.85
CA PRO A 110 16.47 24.84 -8.34
C PRO A 110 17.87 25.06 -7.75
N SER A 111 18.16 24.45 -6.60
CA SER A 111 19.48 24.50 -5.95
C SER A 111 20.37 23.32 -6.31
N ARG A 112 19.88 22.33 -7.07
CA ARG A 112 20.64 21.14 -7.43
C ARG A 112 21.36 21.34 -8.77
N PRO A 113 22.71 21.26 -8.80
CA PRO A 113 23.47 21.40 -10.05
C PRO A 113 23.10 20.35 -11.10
N ASP A 114 22.80 19.11 -10.72
CA ASP A 114 22.42 18.06 -11.68
C ASP A 114 21.15 18.40 -12.48
N ASP A 115 20.24 19.18 -11.87
CA ASP A 115 19.00 19.59 -12.52
C ASP A 115 19.17 20.88 -13.32
N THR A 116 20.11 21.74 -12.92
CA THR A 116 20.19 23.13 -13.40
C THR A 116 21.43 23.46 -14.22
N GLY A 117 22.40 22.55 -14.23
CA GLY A 117 23.66 22.69 -14.95
C GLY A 117 24.83 23.13 -14.07
N GLY A 118 26.03 22.78 -14.52
CA GLY A 118 27.27 23.08 -13.82
C GLY A 118 28.47 22.50 -14.55
N TYR A 119 29.67 22.74 -14.05
CA TYR A 119 30.86 22.13 -14.63
C TYR A 119 30.79 20.61 -14.52
N GLY A 120 30.90 19.90 -15.65
CA GLY A 120 30.76 18.44 -15.71
C GLY A 120 29.30 17.94 -15.75
N ILE A 121 28.32 18.84 -15.83
CA ILE A 121 26.88 18.51 -15.90
C ILE A 121 26.31 19.10 -17.20
N ALA A 122 25.51 18.32 -17.92
CA ALA A 122 24.94 18.75 -19.19
C ALA A 122 23.99 19.95 -19.00
N CYS A 123 24.31 21.08 -19.63
CA CYS A 123 23.46 22.26 -19.69
C CYS A 123 23.59 22.98 -21.04
N GLY A 124 22.50 23.62 -21.48
CA GLY A 124 22.47 24.36 -22.74
C GLY A 124 21.09 24.94 -23.01
N TYR A 125 21.06 26.20 -23.44
CA TYR A 125 19.81 26.91 -23.74
C TYR A 125 18.96 26.14 -24.76
N GLY A 126 17.76 25.73 -24.36
CA GLY A 126 16.85 24.96 -25.21
C GLY A 126 17.28 23.51 -25.49
N VAL A 127 18.33 23.01 -24.82
CA VAL A 127 18.91 21.67 -25.07
C VAL A 127 18.89 20.82 -23.81
N ALA A 128 19.41 21.32 -22.68
CA ALA A 128 19.55 20.55 -21.45
C ALA A 128 19.66 21.45 -20.20
N GLY A 129 19.27 20.91 -19.05
CA GLY A 129 19.26 21.63 -17.77
C GLY A 129 18.05 22.57 -17.63
N ALA A 130 17.51 22.64 -16.42
CA ALA A 130 16.50 23.60 -16.04
C ALA A 130 17.13 24.91 -15.53
N TYR A 131 16.32 25.96 -15.39
CA TYR A 131 16.78 27.18 -14.74
C TYR A 131 16.73 27.02 -13.21
N GLY A 132 17.89 27.19 -12.57
CA GLY A 132 18.04 27.17 -11.12
C GLY A 132 18.01 28.55 -10.49
N SER A 133 17.77 28.59 -9.18
CA SER A 133 17.91 29.79 -8.35
C SER A 133 18.19 29.40 -6.91
N LEU A 134 19.29 29.93 -6.36
CA LEU A 134 19.61 29.79 -4.93
C LEU A 134 18.71 30.66 -4.04
N LEU A 135 17.91 31.56 -4.63
CA LEU A 135 16.92 32.38 -3.93
C LEU A 135 15.58 31.65 -3.73
N LEU A 136 15.44 30.41 -4.25
CA LEU A 136 14.27 29.55 -4.05
C LEU A 136 14.62 28.34 -3.18
N PRO A 137 15.07 28.53 -1.92
CA PRO A 137 15.35 27.42 -1.03
C PRO A 137 14.05 26.66 -0.70
N TYR A 138 14.18 25.36 -0.44
CA TYR A 138 13.07 24.49 -0.02
C TYR A 138 11.93 24.37 -1.04
N GLN A 139 12.22 24.53 -2.33
CA GLN A 139 11.24 24.37 -3.40
C GLN A 139 11.67 23.29 -4.40
N ALA A 140 10.70 22.54 -4.90
CA ALA A 140 10.89 21.61 -6.01
C ALA A 140 9.74 21.75 -7.00
N PHE A 141 10.03 21.57 -8.27
CA PHE A 141 9.05 21.55 -9.35
C PHE A 141 8.86 20.11 -9.82
N ILE A 142 7.63 19.61 -9.74
CA ILE A 142 7.28 18.22 -10.03
C ILE A 142 6.32 18.21 -11.23
N THR A 143 6.68 17.47 -12.26
CA THR A 143 5.74 17.04 -13.30
C THR A 143 5.35 15.61 -13.02
N ALA A 144 4.12 15.41 -12.54
CA ALA A 144 3.51 14.11 -12.34
C ALA A 144 2.68 13.72 -13.56
N TYR A 145 2.45 12.41 -13.72
CA TYR A 145 1.73 11.86 -14.86
C TYR A 145 0.54 11.04 -14.40
N ARG A 146 -0.59 11.13 -15.11
CA ARG A 146 -1.70 10.21 -14.90
C ARG A 146 -1.32 8.80 -15.36
N PRO A 147 -1.92 7.75 -14.75
CA PRO A 147 -1.69 6.38 -15.19
C PRO A 147 -2.01 6.20 -16.68
N ILE A 148 -1.28 5.31 -17.34
CA ILE A 148 -1.61 4.89 -18.70
C ILE A 148 -2.90 4.06 -18.60
N GLY A 149 -4.02 4.61 -19.06
CA GLY A 149 -5.31 3.93 -18.99
C GLY A 149 -5.31 2.62 -19.79
N THR A 150 -5.83 1.55 -19.21
CA THR A 150 -6.06 0.25 -19.89
C THR A 150 -7.39 0.21 -20.66
N GLY A 151 -8.09 1.35 -20.76
CA GLY A 151 -9.45 1.44 -21.28
C GLY A 151 -10.50 0.96 -20.28
N ILE A 152 -11.77 1.02 -20.67
CA ILE A 152 -12.86 0.44 -19.88
C ILE A 152 -13.12 -0.96 -20.42
N PRO A 153 -13.03 -2.02 -19.60
CA PRO A 153 -13.33 -3.38 -20.06
C PRO A 153 -14.69 -3.43 -20.74
N TYR A 154 -14.74 -4.10 -21.89
CA TYR A 154 -15.97 -4.30 -22.67
C TYR A 154 -16.61 -3.04 -23.27
N VAL A 155 -15.97 -1.87 -23.18
CA VAL A 155 -16.40 -0.64 -23.87
C VAL A 155 -15.40 -0.32 -24.98
N ALA A 156 -15.89 -0.11 -26.19
CA ALA A 156 -15.01 0.15 -27.32
C ALA A 156 -14.63 1.64 -27.43
N GLY A 157 -13.45 1.89 -27.99
CA GLY A 157 -12.95 3.25 -28.19
C GLY A 157 -13.78 4.05 -29.21
N TYR A 158 -13.69 5.38 -29.09
CA TYR A 158 -14.36 6.31 -30.00
C TYR A 158 -13.93 6.07 -31.45
N GLY A 159 -14.89 6.10 -32.38
CA GLY A 159 -14.64 5.85 -33.82
C GLY A 159 -14.62 4.37 -34.24
N SER A 160 -14.88 3.44 -33.32
CA SER A 160 -15.20 2.04 -33.66
C SER A 160 -16.72 1.86 -33.83
N SER A 161 -17.15 0.78 -34.49
CA SER A 161 -18.58 0.42 -34.64
C SER A 161 -18.97 -0.77 -33.75
N PRO A 162 -18.94 -0.64 -32.41
CA PRO A 162 -19.09 -1.75 -31.47
C PRO A 162 -20.55 -2.20 -31.25
N SER A 163 -21.52 -1.49 -31.84
CA SER A 163 -22.94 -1.75 -31.67
C SER A 163 -23.50 -2.30 -32.99
N GLY A 164 -23.83 -3.59 -33.00
CA GLY A 164 -24.39 -4.29 -34.15
C GLY A 164 -25.72 -4.96 -33.82
N TYR A 165 -26.55 -5.20 -34.82
CA TYR A 165 -27.80 -5.95 -34.65
C TYR A 165 -27.48 -7.39 -34.22
N SER A 166 -28.16 -7.89 -33.18
CA SER A 166 -27.97 -9.24 -32.59
C SER A 166 -26.65 -9.50 -31.84
N ILE A 167 -25.87 -8.45 -31.48
CA ILE A 167 -24.68 -8.56 -30.61
C ILE A 167 -24.87 -7.63 -29.39
N ALA A 168 -24.40 -8.04 -28.20
CA ALA A 168 -24.40 -7.17 -27.03
C ALA A 168 -23.59 -5.89 -27.30
N SER A 169 -24.23 -4.73 -27.14
CA SER A 169 -23.61 -3.43 -27.42
C SER A 169 -22.40 -3.20 -26.51
N ARG A 170 -21.29 -2.78 -27.12
CA ARG A 170 -20.09 -2.28 -26.41
C ARG A 170 -19.85 -0.79 -26.62
N GLY A 171 -20.85 -0.09 -27.16
CA GLY A 171 -20.86 1.37 -27.30
C GLY A 171 -21.57 1.99 -26.11
N GLU A 172 -20.84 2.73 -25.29
CA GLU A 172 -21.36 3.46 -24.12
C GLU A 172 -20.56 4.75 -23.92
N TYR A 173 -21.21 5.78 -23.37
CA TYR A 173 -20.51 6.98 -22.90
C TYR A 173 -19.71 6.64 -21.64
N ALA A 174 -18.39 6.56 -21.81
CA ALA A 174 -17.45 6.37 -20.73
C ALA A 174 -17.52 7.51 -19.70
N SER A 175 -17.47 7.17 -18.41
CA SER A 175 -17.22 8.11 -17.31
C SER A 175 -16.04 7.63 -16.48
N LEU A 176 -15.38 8.54 -15.75
CA LEU A 176 -14.20 8.22 -14.92
C LEU A 176 -14.49 7.12 -13.87
N SER A 177 -15.73 7.02 -13.40
CA SER A 177 -16.17 5.96 -12.47
C SER A 177 -16.21 4.56 -13.08
N MET A 178 -16.19 4.45 -14.41
CA MET A 178 -16.18 3.16 -15.14
C MET A 178 -14.76 2.61 -15.33
N VAL A 179 -13.74 3.42 -15.05
CA VAL A 179 -12.35 2.97 -14.96
C VAL A 179 -12.13 2.46 -13.54
N GLN A 180 -12.18 1.14 -13.36
CA GLN A 180 -11.78 0.49 -12.11
C GLN A 180 -10.35 0.93 -11.75
N GLU A 181 -10.16 1.36 -10.50
CA GLU A 181 -8.85 1.80 -9.96
C GLU A 181 -8.24 3.05 -10.62
N SER A 182 -9.07 4.00 -11.10
CA SER A 182 -8.53 5.27 -11.58
C SER A 182 -7.89 6.08 -10.44
N VAL A 183 -6.59 6.31 -10.54
CA VAL A 183 -5.86 7.27 -9.71
C VAL A 183 -6.36 8.67 -10.06
N SER A 184 -6.91 9.37 -9.07
CA SER A 184 -7.34 10.75 -9.22
C SER A 184 -6.17 11.72 -9.09
N ASP A 185 -6.35 12.96 -9.57
CA ASP A 185 -5.37 14.02 -9.36
C ASP A 185 -5.16 14.31 -7.86
N ALA A 186 -6.23 14.16 -7.05
CA ALA A 186 -6.15 14.29 -5.59
C ALA A 186 -5.23 13.21 -4.99
N ASP A 187 -5.29 11.96 -5.47
CA ASP A 187 -4.40 10.89 -5.02
C ASP A 187 -2.94 11.21 -5.33
N ILE A 188 -2.66 11.83 -6.48
CA ILE A 188 -1.31 12.27 -6.85
C ILE A 188 -0.80 13.34 -5.88
N TYR A 189 -1.60 14.36 -5.58
CA TYR A 189 -1.23 15.40 -4.62
C TYR A 189 -1.02 14.82 -3.21
N SER A 190 -1.94 13.98 -2.73
CA SER A 190 -1.82 13.33 -1.42
C SER A 190 -0.60 12.41 -1.34
N ALA A 191 -0.25 11.72 -2.43
CA ALA A 191 0.95 10.89 -2.49
C ALA A 191 2.22 11.73 -2.36
N ILE A 192 2.32 12.86 -3.07
CA ILE A 192 3.45 13.79 -2.95
C ILE A 192 3.55 14.32 -1.53
N ASP A 193 2.46 14.86 -0.99
CA ASP A 193 2.42 15.45 0.35
C ASP A 193 2.84 14.44 1.43
N SER A 194 2.45 13.18 1.28
CA SER A 194 2.80 12.12 2.23
C SER A 194 4.31 11.86 2.37
N VAL A 195 5.12 12.24 1.38
CA VAL A 195 6.57 11.98 1.37
C VAL A 195 7.42 13.25 1.34
N MET A 196 6.83 14.43 1.16
CA MET A 196 7.58 15.69 1.14
C MET A 196 8.17 16.04 2.51
N PRO A 197 9.38 16.63 2.57
CA PRO A 197 9.89 17.19 3.81
C PRO A 197 9.00 18.34 4.30
N ALA A 198 8.82 18.43 5.61
CA ALA A 198 8.12 19.57 6.22
C ALA A 198 8.82 20.91 5.88
N GLY A 199 8.03 21.96 5.68
CA GLY A 199 8.55 23.30 5.37
C GLY A 199 9.09 23.47 3.94
N THR A 200 8.77 22.53 3.05
CA THR A 200 9.11 22.62 1.61
C THR A 200 7.86 22.84 0.76
N ILE A 201 8.04 23.36 -0.45
CA ILE A 201 6.96 23.57 -1.42
C ILE A 201 7.21 22.70 -2.65
N ALA A 202 6.24 21.84 -2.97
CA ALA A 202 6.21 21.03 -4.17
C ALA A 202 5.28 21.65 -5.22
N TRP A 203 5.82 22.47 -6.11
CA TRP A 203 5.05 23.00 -7.24
C TRP A 203 4.76 21.88 -8.23
N THR A 204 3.52 21.42 -8.27
CA THR A 204 3.16 20.22 -9.03
C THR A 204 2.30 20.58 -10.23
N ARG A 205 2.69 20.04 -11.39
CA ARG A 205 1.90 20.02 -12.62
C ARG A 205 1.57 18.56 -12.97
N ILE A 206 0.31 18.29 -13.30
CA ILE A 206 -0.14 16.96 -13.71
C ILE A 206 -0.37 16.94 -15.23
N ASN A 207 0.24 15.97 -15.91
CA ASN A 207 0.09 15.74 -17.35
C ASN A 207 -0.61 14.41 -17.65
N GLY A 208 -1.20 14.31 -18.85
CA GLY A 208 -1.72 13.06 -19.42
C GLY A 208 -0.60 12.17 -19.96
#